data_AF-Q6GWY9-F1
#
_entry.id   AF-Q6GWY9-F1
#
_cell.length_a   1.000
_cell.length_b   1.000
_cell.length_c   1.000
_cell.angle_alpha   90.00
_cell.angle_beta   90.00
_cell.angle_gamma   90.00
#
_symmetry.space_group_name_H-M   'P 1'
#
loop_
_entity.id
_entity.type
_entity.pdbx_description
1 polymer ?
#
loop_
_entity_poly.entity_id
_entity_poly.type
_entity_poly.pdbx_seq_one_letter_code
_entity_poly.pdbx_strand_id
1 'polypeptide(L)' 'MGIIRTCRLGPDQVQSMRAALDLFGREFGDVATYSQHQPDSDYLGNLLRSRTFIALAAF' A
#
# COMPACT_ATOMS: atom_id res chain seq x y z
N MET A 1 -12.86 -14.40 -13.89
CA MET A 1 -12.39 -13.37 -12.94
C MET A 1 -13.09 -13.63 -11.62
N GLY A 2 -12.35 -13.82 -10.53
CA GLY A 2 -12.93 -14.08 -9.21
C GLY A 2 -13.62 -12.84 -8.63
N ILE A 3 -14.22 -12.99 -7.45
CA ILE A 3 -14.81 -11.87 -6.71
C ILE A 3 -13.67 -10.95 -6.25
N ILE A 4 -13.69 -9.69 -6.68
CA ILE A 4 -12.75 -8.67 -6.22
C ILE A 4 -13.31 -8.01 -4.97
N ARG A 5 -12.52 -7.93 -3.90
CA ARG A 5 -12.91 -7.26 -2.64
C ARG A 5 -12.06 -6.02 -2.42
N THR A 6 -12.72 -4.89 -2.21
CA THR A 6 -12.06 -3.64 -1.83
C THR A 6 -12.14 -3.42 -0.32
N CYS A 7 -11.04 -2.98 0.28
CA CYS A 7 -11.02 -2.59 1.69
C CYS A 7 -10.09 -1.40 1.93
N ARG A 8 -10.38 -0.66 3.02
CA ARG A 8 -9.48 0.36 3.54
C ARG A 8 -8.38 -0.31 4.35
N LEU A 9 -7.14 0.01 4.07
CA LEU A 9 -5.99 -0.50 4.80
C LEU A 9 -5.85 0.20 6.16
N GLY A 10 -5.72 -0.61 7.22
CA GLY A 10 -5.41 -0.16 8.57
C GLY A 10 -3.92 -0.29 8.93
N PRO A 11 -3.50 0.19 10.11
CA PRO A 11 -2.11 0.15 10.56
C PRO A 11 -1.53 -1.26 10.67
N ASP A 12 -2.37 -2.29 10.87
CA ASP A 12 -1.94 -3.69 10.94
C ASP A 12 -1.75 -4.33 9.55
N GLN A 13 -2.08 -3.62 8.47
CA GLN A 13 -2.06 -4.11 7.10
C GLN A 13 -0.89 -3.53 6.28
N VAL A 14 0.27 -3.32 6.92
CA VAL A 14 1.48 -2.78 6.28
C VAL A 14 1.93 -3.64 5.09
N GLN A 15 1.83 -4.96 5.19
CA GLN A 15 2.21 -5.86 4.09
C GLN A 15 1.34 -5.64 2.85
N SER A 16 0.02 -5.45 3.03
CA SER A 16 -0.89 -5.11 1.95
C SER A 16 -0.59 -3.73 1.34
N MET A 17 -0.16 -2.77 2.17
CA MET A 17 0.27 -1.45 1.67
C MET A 17 1.52 -1.57 0.80
N ARG A 18 2.51 -2.39 1.18
CA ARG A 18 3.70 -2.65 0.36
C ARG A 18 3.35 -3.30 -0.98
N ALA A 19 2.44 -4.28 -0.98
CA ALA A 19 1.96 -4.89 -2.22
C ALA A 19 1.25 -3.88 -3.14
N ALA A 20 0.51 -2.93 -2.57
CA ALA A 20 -0.10 -1.85 -3.34
C ALA A 20 0.95 -0.89 -3.93
N LEU A 21 2.01 -0.55 -3.19
CA LEU A 21 3.13 0.24 -3.70
C LEU A 21 3.85 -0.48 -4.84
N ASP A 22 4.09 -1.78 -4.71
CA ASP A 22 4.70 -2.58 -5.78
C ASP A 22 3.81 -2.66 -7.02
N LEU A 23 2.48 -2.70 -6.85
CA LEU A 23 1.54 -2.60 -7.96
C LEU A 23 1.64 -1.23 -8.65
N PHE A 24 1.67 -0.13 -7.89
CA PHE A 24 1.88 1.21 -8.44
C PHE A 24 3.19 1.32 -9.22
N GLY A 25 4.28 0.78 -8.69
CA GLY A 25 5.57 0.77 -9.40
C GLY A 25 5.51 0.05 -10.74
N ARG A 26 4.80 -1.09 -10.81
CA ARG A 26 4.62 -1.84 -12.07
C ARG A 26 3.73 -1.12 -13.06
N GLU A 27 2.56 -0.65 -12.61
CA GLU A 27 1.56 -0.03 -13.49
C GLU A 27 1.99 1.37 -13.97
N PHE A 28 2.74 2.10 -13.14
CA PHE A 28 3.31 3.40 -13.54
C PHE A 28 4.67 3.26 -14.24
N GLY A 29 5.19 2.04 -14.39
CA GLY A 29 6.48 1.78 -15.05
C GLY A 29 7.69 2.31 -14.28
N ASP A 30 7.55 2.61 -12.98
CA ASP A 30 8.60 3.16 -12.12
C ASP A 30 8.74 2.35 -10.82
N VAL A 31 9.19 1.11 -10.96
CA VAL A 31 9.41 0.21 -9.81
C VAL A 31 10.48 0.75 -8.86
N ALA A 32 11.48 1.48 -9.37
CA ALA A 32 12.56 2.01 -8.53
C ALA A 32 12.04 3.00 -7.49
N THR A 33 11.17 3.93 -7.89
CA THR A 33 10.58 4.91 -6.98
C THR A 33 9.66 4.27 -5.94
N TYR A 34 8.84 3.28 -6.35
CA TYR A 34 7.80 2.73 -5.47
C TYR A 34 8.22 1.49 -4.66
N SER A 35 9.27 0.76 -5.06
CA SER A 35 9.67 -0.49 -4.41
C SER A 35 11.06 -0.46 -3.77
N GLN A 36 12.02 0.33 -4.27
CA GLN A 36 13.40 0.29 -3.73
C GLN A 36 13.64 1.18 -2.52
N HIS A 37 12.88 2.27 -2.37
CA HIS A 37 13.00 3.21 -1.26
C HIS A 37 11.72 3.30 -0.43
N GLN A 38 11.05 2.16 -0.23
CA GLN A 38 9.86 2.13 0.61
C GLN A 38 10.21 2.50 2.06
N PRO A 39 9.36 3.30 2.74
CA PRO A 39 9.54 3.58 4.15
C PRO A 39 9.53 2.30 4.99
N ASP A 40 10.06 2.41 6.20
CA ASP A 40 9.99 1.32 7.18
C ASP A 40 8.53 1.02 7.58
N SER A 41 8.35 -0.11 8.26
CA SER A 41 7.01 -0.57 8.66
C SER A 41 6.37 0.32 9.72
N ASP A 42 7.17 0.98 10.57
CA ASP A 42 6.67 1.86 11.64
C ASP A 42 6.12 3.16 11.04
N TYR A 43 6.80 3.72 10.05
CA TYR A 43 6.35 4.86 9.27
C TYR A 43 5.05 4.55 8.54
N LEU A 44 4.99 3.42 7.81
CA LEU A 44 3.77 3.02 7.10
C LEU A 44 2.61 2.76 8.06
N GLY A 45 2.88 2.11 9.20
CA GLY A 45 1.88 1.90 10.25
C GLY A 45 1.34 3.21 10.82
N ASN A 46 2.23 4.18 11.10
CA ASN A 46 1.83 5.51 11.57
C ASN A 46 1.03 6.29 10.53
N LEU A 47 1.43 6.20 9.25
CA LEU A 47 0.72 6.84 8.14
C LEU A 47 -0.70 6.27 8.00
N LEU A 48 -0.84 4.94 8.05
CA LEU A 48 -2.14 4.25 7.98
C LEU A 48 -3.01 4.48 9.22
N ARG A 49 -2.40 4.75 10.38
CA ARG A 49 -3.10 5.15 11.60
C ARG A 49 -3.65 6.58 11.51
N SER A 50 -3.04 7.44 10.68
CA SER A 50 -3.48 8.83 10.56
C SER A 50 -4.90 8.92 10.02
N ARG A 51 -5.68 9.86 10.57
CA ARG A 51 -7.02 10.17 10.07
C ARG A 51 -7.00 10.93 8.73
N THR A 52 -5.85 11.49 8.37
CA THR A 52 -5.67 12.30 7.15
C THR A 52 -5.23 11.49 5.94
N PHE A 53 -4.90 10.21 6.12
CA PHE A 53 -4.47 9.33 5.04
C PHE A 53 -5.45 8.17 4.87
N ILE A 54 -5.79 7.86 3.62
CA ILE A 54 -6.68 6.77 3.25
C ILE A 54 -6.01 5.98 2.13
N ALA A 55 -5.67 4.72 2.42
CA ALA A 55 -5.24 3.76 1.42
C ALA A 55 -6.36 2.73 1.19
N LEU A 56 -6.66 2.47 -0.08
CA LEU A 56 -7.63 1.45 -0.51
C LEU A 56 -6.88 0.39 -1.32
N ALA A 57 -7.18 -0.87 -1.05
CA ALA A 57 -6.65 -2.00 -1.80
C ALA A 57 -7.79 -2.88 -2.31
N ALA A 58 -7.55 -3.52 -3.46
CA ALA A 58 -8.43 -4.52 -4.05
C ALA A 58 -7.65 -5.82 -4.21
N PHE A 59 -8.25 -6.95 -3.83
CA PHE A 59 -7.70 -8.29 -3.96
C PHE A 59 -8.65 -9.18 -4.77
#